data_AF-A0A9Q1RD45-F1
#
_entry.id   AF-A0A9Q1RD45-F1
#
_cell.length_a   1.000
_cell.length_b   1.000
_cell.length_c   1.000
_cell.angle_alpha   90.00
_cell.angle_beta   90.00
_cell.angle_gamma   90.00
#
_symmetry.space_group_name_H-M   'P 1'
#
loop_
_entity.id
_entity.type
_entity.pdbx_description
1 polymer ?
#
loop_
_entity_poly.entity_id
_entity_poly.type
_entity_poly.pdbx_seq_one_letter_code
_entity_poly.pdbx_strand_id
1 'polypeptide(L)'
;MDSVMPLRTTTATATTASTAAATVKPRFSFQLLANPRPKKPALSLSVPTTIFMSHRARNSPQCSPLRAQEDGSAVVSESTIPEGDALKIKAWEVERFQDEIAASQGIKIRRRPTTGPPLHYVGPFEFRLQNEGNTPINILEEIVWHKDKEVSQMKEKKPLILLNKLLSSAPPTRDFLGALKESYSRTGLPALIAEVKKASPSRGVLRENFNPVEIAKAYERGGAACLSVLTDQKYFQGSFENLEAIRNAGVECPLLCKEFVIEAWQIYYARVKGADAILLIAAVLPDLDIKYMVKICKLLGLTALVEVHDETEMDRVLGIDGVELIGINNRDLGTFKVDISNTKKLLEGERGERIREKGIIVVGESGLFTPADIGYVQEAGCKVVLVGESLVKQEDPTKGISELFGSSWSTLGSFYGAKFVIEQGKFSVCRASSLNWRLSTWISIIHVRCARIIVTAD
;
A
#
# COMPACT_ATOMS: atom_id res chain seq x y z
N MET A 1 -45.06 57.05 29.26
CA MET A 1 -46.12 56.79 30.25
C MET A 1 -45.47 55.99 31.36
N ASP A 2 -44.92 56.76 32.27
CA ASP A 2 -44.03 56.38 33.36
C ASP A 2 -44.79 55.80 34.55
N SER A 3 -44.12 54.93 35.30
CA SER A 3 -43.95 55.01 36.77
C SER A 3 -43.08 53.82 37.21
N VAL A 4 -41.77 53.99 37.45
CA VAL A 4 -41.12 54.58 38.66
C VAL A 4 -40.81 53.51 39.73
N MET A 5 -39.50 53.37 39.96
CA MET A 5 -38.73 52.62 40.97
C MET A 5 -38.95 53.17 42.41
N PRO A 6 -38.40 52.62 43.56
CA PRO A 6 -36.98 52.26 43.70
C PRO A 6 -36.50 51.21 44.75
N LEU A 7 -35.29 50.68 44.45
CA LEU A 7 -34.06 50.45 45.24
C LEU A 7 -34.09 50.02 46.73
N ARG A 8 -33.28 48.98 47.02
CA ARG A 8 -32.20 49.08 48.04
C ARG A 8 -30.99 48.21 47.69
N THR A 9 -29.84 48.87 47.69
CA THR A 9 -28.46 48.42 47.46
C THR A 9 -27.77 48.10 48.80
N THR A 10 -26.87 47.12 48.80
CA THR A 10 -25.82 46.99 49.82
C THR A 10 -24.47 46.77 49.14
N THR A 11 -23.48 47.50 49.65
CA THR A 11 -22.17 47.80 49.08
C THR A 11 -21.06 46.87 49.56
N ALA A 12 -20.00 46.86 48.77
CA ALA A 12 -18.76 46.10 48.88
C ALA A 12 -17.86 46.46 50.08
N THR A 13 -17.00 45.52 50.45
CA THR A 13 -15.64 45.80 50.95
C THR A 13 -14.66 44.79 50.34
N ALA A 14 -13.75 45.28 49.51
CA ALA A 14 -12.59 44.55 49.01
C ALA A 14 -11.35 45.17 49.67
N THR A 15 -10.52 44.35 50.31
CA THR A 15 -9.24 44.78 50.87
C THR A 15 -8.11 44.00 50.20
N THR A 16 -7.19 44.76 49.62
CA THR A 16 -5.94 44.37 48.99
C THR A 16 -4.87 43.98 50.01
N ALA A 17 -4.06 42.96 49.72
CA ALA A 17 -2.64 42.95 50.08
C ALA A 17 -1.83 41.96 49.22
N SER A 18 -0.74 42.49 48.71
CA SER A 18 0.34 41.93 47.89
C SER A 18 1.24 40.97 48.66
N THR A 19 1.82 39.96 48.00
CA THR A 19 3.23 39.54 48.19
C THR A 19 3.72 38.61 47.08
N ALA A 20 5.05 38.51 46.98
CA ALA A 20 5.84 38.43 45.77
C ALA A 20 6.24 37.02 45.27
N ALA A 21 6.79 37.05 44.06
CA ALA A 21 7.37 36.00 43.22
C ALA A 21 8.36 35.02 43.88
N ALA A 22 8.36 33.78 43.38
CA ALA A 22 9.53 32.92 43.31
C ALA A 22 9.47 32.04 42.05
N THR A 23 10.35 32.33 41.09
CA THR A 23 10.53 31.60 39.83
C THR A 23 11.61 30.56 40.03
N VAL A 24 11.28 29.27 39.93
CA VAL A 24 12.27 28.17 40.00
C VAL A 24 12.66 27.75 38.58
N LYS A 25 13.90 28.06 38.19
CA LYS A 25 14.56 27.53 36.97
C LYS A 25 15.30 26.23 37.32
N PRO A 26 15.20 25.16 36.52
CA PRO A 26 16.08 24.01 36.70
C PRO A 26 17.46 24.31 36.08
N ARG A 27 18.49 24.20 36.92
CA ARG A 27 19.91 24.28 36.57
C ARG A 27 20.39 22.86 36.27
N PHE A 28 20.66 22.52 35.02
CA PHE A 28 21.41 21.31 34.68
C PHE A 28 22.86 21.70 34.37
N SER A 29 23.76 21.25 35.24
CA SER A 29 25.21 21.39 35.16
C SER A 29 25.78 20.40 34.16
N PHE A 30 26.50 20.90 33.16
CA PHE A 30 27.42 20.10 32.33
C PHE A 30 28.66 19.74 33.16
N GLN A 31 28.83 18.46 33.48
CA GLN A 31 30.12 17.92 33.91
C GLN A 31 30.90 17.47 32.68
N LEU A 32 31.99 18.20 32.40
CA LEU A 32 33.07 17.77 31.52
C LEU A 32 33.77 16.57 32.19
N LEU A 33 33.67 15.38 31.58
CA LEU A 33 34.58 14.28 31.85
C LEU A 33 35.54 14.16 30.67
N ALA A 34 36.82 14.33 30.99
CA ALA A 34 37.95 14.19 30.08
C ALA A 34 38.40 12.73 29.95
N ASN A 35 39.08 12.46 28.83
CA ASN A 35 39.97 11.34 28.46
C ASN A 35 39.35 10.11 27.74
N PRO A 36 40.16 9.39 26.93
CA PRO A 36 41.27 9.81 26.05
C PRO A 36 41.10 9.29 24.59
N ARG A 37 41.90 9.85 23.67
CA ARG A 37 41.96 9.43 22.25
C ARG A 37 42.41 7.96 22.10
N PRO A 38 41.72 7.12 21.31
CA PRO A 38 42.32 5.93 20.75
C PRO A 38 42.99 6.25 19.39
N LYS A 39 44.21 5.74 19.25
CA LYS A 39 45.08 5.85 18.06
C LYS A 39 44.43 5.19 16.83
N LYS A 40 44.55 5.83 15.67
CA LYS A 40 44.29 5.21 14.36
C LYS A 40 45.32 4.10 14.10
N PRO A 41 44.93 2.90 13.65
CA PRO A 41 45.78 2.11 12.79
C PRO A 41 45.48 2.49 11.33
N ALA A 42 46.52 2.91 10.62
CA ALA A 42 46.53 3.00 9.17
C ALA A 42 46.53 1.56 8.60
N LEU A 43 45.55 1.24 7.78
CA LEU A 43 45.57 0.05 6.94
C LEU A 43 45.49 0.52 5.49
N SER A 44 46.67 0.55 4.87
CA SER A 44 46.88 0.60 3.44
C SER A 44 46.47 -0.74 2.84
N LEU A 45 45.44 -0.75 1.98
CA LEU A 45 45.17 -1.89 1.10
C LEU A 45 45.34 -1.41 -0.34
N SER A 46 46.51 -1.75 -0.86
CA SER A 46 46.92 -1.75 -2.26
C SER A 46 45.99 -2.64 -3.09
N VAL A 47 45.46 -2.08 -4.17
CA VAL A 47 44.77 -2.83 -5.24
C VAL A 47 45.85 -3.44 -6.15
N PRO A 48 45.88 -4.77 -6.38
CA PRO A 48 46.79 -5.34 -7.37
C PRO A 48 46.23 -5.16 -8.77
N THR A 49 47.03 -4.51 -9.61
CA THR A 49 46.93 -4.54 -11.08
C THR A 49 47.39 -5.90 -11.60
N THR A 50 46.57 -6.57 -12.41
CA THR A 50 46.91 -7.73 -13.25
C THR A 50 45.69 -7.93 -14.17
N ILE A 51 45.74 -8.25 -15.47
CA ILE A 51 46.78 -8.69 -16.39
C ILE A 51 46.30 -8.33 -17.81
N PHE A 52 47.24 -7.86 -18.63
CA PHE A 52 47.15 -7.81 -20.09
C PHE A 52 46.92 -9.22 -20.67
N MET A 53 45.89 -9.41 -21.50
CA MET A 53 45.95 -10.45 -22.53
C MET A 53 45.61 -9.86 -23.89
N SER A 54 46.66 -9.77 -24.70
CA SER A 54 46.64 -9.57 -26.13
C SER A 54 45.96 -10.73 -26.85
N HIS A 55 45.06 -10.45 -27.78
CA HIS A 55 44.90 -11.30 -28.96
C HIS A 55 44.78 -10.48 -30.25
N ARG A 56 45.41 -11.09 -31.24
CA ARG A 56 45.97 -10.54 -32.47
C ARG A 56 44.90 -10.46 -33.57
N ALA A 57 45.02 -9.40 -34.37
CA ALA A 57 44.46 -9.14 -35.69
C ALA A 57 44.00 -10.34 -36.56
N ARG A 58 42.92 -10.11 -37.33
CA ARG A 58 42.94 -10.20 -38.80
C ARG A 58 41.68 -9.68 -39.50
N ASN A 59 41.94 -8.96 -40.59
CA ASN A 59 41.19 -8.79 -41.85
C ASN A 59 40.03 -7.78 -41.96
N SER A 60 40.40 -6.63 -42.54
CA SER A 60 39.62 -5.76 -43.44
C SER A 60 39.33 -6.39 -44.80
N PRO A 61 38.38 -5.82 -45.59
CA PRO A 61 38.76 -5.10 -46.81
C PRO A 61 38.09 -3.72 -46.89
N GLN A 62 38.87 -2.64 -46.98
CA GLN A 62 39.09 -1.79 -48.17
C GLN A 62 37.83 -1.39 -48.96
N CYS A 63 37.48 -0.10 -48.86
CA CYS A 63 36.97 0.70 -49.99
C CYS A 63 37.53 2.13 -49.88
N SER A 64 37.99 2.67 -51.01
CA SER A 64 38.88 3.84 -51.18
C SER A 64 38.13 5.19 -51.17
N PRO A 65 38.85 6.34 -51.12
CA PRO A 65 38.37 7.57 -50.49
C PRO A 65 37.74 8.57 -51.47
N LEU A 66 36.82 9.39 -50.97
CA LEU A 66 36.34 10.60 -51.64
C LEU A 66 36.65 11.83 -50.78
N ARG A 67 37.71 12.52 -51.22
CA ARG A 67 37.94 13.96 -51.27
C ARG A 67 37.61 14.81 -50.04
N ALA A 68 38.70 15.23 -49.37
CA ALA A 68 38.73 16.33 -48.43
C ALA A 68 38.31 17.66 -49.08
N GLN A 69 37.53 18.43 -48.35
CA GLN A 69 37.42 19.88 -48.49
C GLN A 69 37.59 20.44 -47.07
N GLU A 70 38.76 21.01 -46.81
CA GLU A 70 39.03 21.83 -45.63
C GLU A 70 38.24 23.13 -45.78
N ASP A 71 37.50 23.52 -44.75
CA ASP A 71 37.36 24.92 -44.36
C ASP A 71 36.66 25.03 -42.99
N GLY A 72 37.24 25.87 -42.12
CA GLY A 72 36.56 26.41 -40.94
C GLY A 72 36.93 25.79 -39.60
N SER A 73 38.08 26.18 -39.05
CA SER A 73 38.37 26.04 -37.63
C SER A 73 37.36 26.84 -36.79
N ALA A 74 36.36 26.17 -36.24
CA ALA A 74 35.68 26.64 -35.04
C ALA A 74 36.23 25.83 -33.87
N VAL A 75 37.15 26.43 -33.12
CA VAL A 75 37.57 25.95 -31.81
C VAL A 75 36.30 25.88 -30.96
N VAL A 76 35.77 24.66 -30.78
CA VAL A 76 34.77 24.41 -29.75
C VAL A 76 35.52 24.52 -28.44
N SER A 77 35.48 25.71 -27.84
CA SER A 77 35.83 25.89 -26.45
C SER A 77 34.97 24.93 -25.64
N GLU A 78 35.61 23.98 -24.99
CA GLU A 78 35.02 23.07 -24.02
C GLU A 78 34.51 23.94 -22.86
N SER A 79 33.27 24.42 -23.01
CA SER A 79 32.59 25.15 -21.95
C SER A 79 32.42 24.16 -20.81
N THR A 80 33.21 24.34 -19.77
CA THR A 80 33.10 23.59 -18.53
C THR A 80 31.72 23.88 -17.94
N ILE A 81 30.76 23.00 -18.24
CA ILE A 81 29.46 22.98 -17.58
C ILE A 81 29.76 22.79 -16.09
N PRO A 82 29.28 23.68 -15.20
CA PRO A 82 29.47 23.50 -13.75
C PRO A 82 29.02 22.09 -13.36
N GLU A 83 29.78 21.37 -12.52
CA GLU A 83 29.47 19.98 -12.16
C GLU A 83 28.01 19.77 -11.71
N GLY A 84 27.42 20.79 -11.07
CA GLY A 84 26.01 20.79 -10.67
C GLY A 84 25.00 20.81 -11.82
N ASP A 85 25.35 21.39 -12.98
CA ASP A 85 24.49 21.41 -14.17
C ASP A 85 24.70 20.16 -15.04
N ALA A 86 25.91 19.60 -15.07
CA ALA A 86 26.17 18.31 -15.71
C ALA A 86 25.41 17.14 -15.04
N LEU A 87 25.29 17.16 -13.69
CA LEU A 87 24.51 16.18 -12.94
C LEU A 87 23.00 16.30 -13.20
N LYS A 88 22.48 17.52 -13.36
CA LYS A 88 21.08 17.75 -13.73
C LYS A 88 20.76 17.24 -15.13
N ILE A 89 21.65 17.47 -16.10
CA ILE A 89 21.48 16.99 -17.48
C ILE A 89 21.41 15.46 -17.50
N LYS A 90 22.32 14.77 -16.81
CA LYS A 90 22.30 13.30 -16.72
C LYS A 90 21.06 12.76 -16.02
N ALA A 91 20.60 13.41 -14.95
CA ALA A 91 19.35 13.02 -14.28
C ALA A 91 18.15 13.15 -15.22
N TRP A 92 18.11 14.24 -16.00
CA TRP A 92 17.05 14.48 -16.98
C TRP A 92 17.05 13.47 -18.14
N GLU A 93 18.22 13.07 -18.64
CA GLU A 93 18.36 12.02 -19.66
C GLU A 93 17.86 10.65 -19.15
N VAL A 94 18.18 10.29 -17.91
CA VAL A 94 17.72 9.04 -17.28
C VAL A 94 16.20 9.05 -17.10
N GLU A 95 15.61 10.15 -16.62
CA GLU A 95 14.16 10.29 -16.47
C GLU A 95 13.44 10.17 -17.83
N ARG A 96 13.95 10.83 -18.87
CA ARG A 96 13.36 10.76 -20.21
C ARG A 96 13.36 9.33 -20.76
N PHE A 97 14.43 8.58 -20.51
CA PHE A 97 14.52 7.17 -20.89
C PHE A 97 13.54 6.29 -20.10
N GLN A 98 13.30 6.59 -18.82
CA GLN A 98 12.29 5.89 -18.01
C GLN A 98 10.87 6.15 -18.52
N ASP A 99 10.56 7.40 -18.90
CA ASP A 99 9.26 7.76 -19.47
C ASP A 99 9.03 7.07 -20.84
N GLU A 100 10.07 6.98 -21.68
CA GLU A 100 10.01 6.25 -22.96
C GLU A 100 9.75 4.74 -22.75
N ILE A 101 10.41 4.12 -21.76
CA ILE A 101 10.15 2.71 -21.38
C ILE A 101 8.72 2.55 -20.90
N ALA A 102 8.26 3.41 -19.98
CA ALA A 102 6.91 3.36 -19.44
C ALA A 102 5.86 3.47 -20.57
N ALA A 103 6.05 4.41 -21.49
CA ALA A 103 5.17 4.57 -22.64
C ALA A 103 5.16 3.33 -23.56
N SER A 104 6.32 2.70 -23.79
CA SER A 104 6.40 1.46 -24.58
C SER A 104 5.66 0.27 -23.93
N GLN A 105 5.48 0.33 -22.61
CA GLN A 105 4.73 -0.64 -21.80
C GLN A 105 3.24 -0.27 -21.66
N GLY A 106 2.77 0.77 -22.36
CA GLY A 106 1.38 1.22 -22.31
C GLY A 106 1.02 1.98 -21.03
N ILE A 107 2.01 2.35 -20.20
CA ILE A 107 1.78 3.16 -19.01
C ILE A 107 1.46 4.59 -19.44
N LYS A 108 0.26 5.05 -19.08
CA LYS A 108 -0.22 6.40 -19.44
C LYS A 108 0.01 7.43 -18.32
N ILE A 109 0.33 6.97 -17.11
CA ILE A 109 0.55 7.83 -15.95
C ILE A 109 1.98 8.36 -15.97
N ARG A 110 2.13 9.65 -16.26
CA ARG A 110 3.46 10.29 -16.33
C ARG A 110 3.97 10.65 -14.95
N ARG A 111 5.28 10.61 -14.76
CA ARG A 111 5.94 11.15 -13.56
C ARG A 111 6.13 12.65 -13.69
N ARG A 112 6.20 13.35 -12.56
CA ARG A 112 6.42 14.80 -12.59
C ARG A 112 7.90 15.10 -12.90
N PRO A 113 8.21 15.98 -13.88
CA PRO A 113 9.59 16.41 -14.09
C PRO A 113 10.17 17.06 -12.83
N THR A 114 11.38 16.66 -12.43
CA THR A 114 12.07 17.18 -11.23
C THR A 114 12.27 18.70 -11.26
N THR A 115 12.45 19.28 -12.45
CA THR A 115 12.63 20.73 -12.66
C THR A 115 11.32 21.53 -12.71
N GLY A 116 10.16 20.86 -12.67
CA GLY A 116 8.86 21.49 -12.91
C GLY A 116 8.65 21.89 -14.37
N PRO A 117 7.59 22.68 -14.67
CA PRO A 117 7.33 23.19 -16.01
C PRO A 117 8.57 23.88 -16.60
N PRO A 118 8.86 23.75 -17.91
CA PRO A 118 9.89 24.55 -18.56
C PRO A 118 9.65 26.04 -18.28
N LEU A 119 10.72 26.74 -17.90
CA LEU A 119 10.70 28.19 -17.79
C LEU A 119 10.64 28.77 -19.20
N HIS A 120 9.59 29.56 -19.47
CA HIS A 120 9.51 30.36 -20.68
C HIS A 120 9.99 31.76 -20.37
N TYR A 121 11.00 32.20 -21.12
CA TYR A 121 11.58 33.52 -20.99
C TYR A 121 10.92 34.46 -21.99
N VAL A 122 10.30 35.54 -21.52
CA VAL A 122 9.70 36.58 -22.37
C VAL A 122 10.27 37.93 -21.95
N GLY A 123 11.40 38.32 -22.55
CA GLY A 123 12.14 39.52 -22.13
C GLY A 123 12.63 39.36 -20.68
N PRO A 124 12.59 40.39 -19.81
CA PRO A 124 13.10 40.30 -18.44
C PRO A 124 12.22 39.45 -17.49
N PHE A 125 11.15 38.82 -17.99
CA PHE A 125 10.19 38.10 -17.19
C PHE A 125 10.28 36.59 -17.43
N GLU A 126 10.23 35.85 -16.32
CA GLU A 126 10.13 34.40 -16.30
C GLU A 126 8.67 34.00 -16.06
N PHE A 127 8.08 33.26 -16.99
CA PHE A 127 6.75 32.69 -16.82
C PHE A 127 6.79 31.17 -16.98
N ARG A 128 6.05 30.46 -16.13
CA ARG A 128 5.74 29.04 -16.33
C ARG A 128 4.40 28.95 -17.04
N LEU A 129 4.43 28.64 -18.34
CA LEU A 129 3.20 28.38 -19.09
C LEU A 129 2.64 27.03 -18.66
N GLN A 130 1.38 27.04 -18.20
CA GLN A 130 0.62 25.81 -18.10
C GLN A 130 0.34 25.31 -19.52
N ASN A 131 0.75 24.08 -19.81
CA ASN A 131 0.41 23.36 -21.02
C ASN A 131 -0.04 21.94 -20.65
N GLU A 132 -0.56 21.18 -21.62
CA GLU A 132 -0.96 19.78 -21.43
C GLU A 132 0.21 18.92 -20.90
N GLY A 133 1.45 19.28 -21.28
CA GLY A 133 2.69 18.67 -20.77
C GLY A 133 2.89 18.81 -19.26
N ASN A 134 2.42 19.90 -18.66
CA ASN A 134 2.70 20.30 -17.28
C ASN A 134 1.47 20.28 -16.36
N THR A 135 0.38 19.66 -16.81
CA THR A 135 -0.85 19.49 -16.04
C THR A 135 -1.21 18.00 -16.02
N PRO A 136 -1.57 17.42 -14.87
CA PRO A 136 -2.07 16.05 -14.82
C PRO A 136 -3.35 15.90 -15.64
N ILE A 137 -3.44 14.83 -16.43
CA ILE A 137 -4.59 14.54 -17.29
C ILE A 137 -5.69 13.76 -16.56
N ASN A 138 -5.34 13.11 -15.46
CA ASN A 138 -6.27 12.39 -14.59
C ASN A 138 -5.83 12.48 -13.12
N ILE A 139 -6.72 12.05 -12.23
CA ILE A 139 -6.49 12.10 -10.78
C ILE A 139 -5.31 11.24 -10.33
N LEU A 140 -5.09 10.07 -10.95
CA LEU A 140 -4.00 9.19 -10.58
C LEU A 140 -2.64 9.84 -10.89
N GLU A 141 -2.54 10.50 -12.03
CA GLU A 141 -1.38 11.30 -12.39
C GLU A 141 -1.17 12.46 -11.41
N GLU A 142 -2.24 13.17 -11.01
CA GLU A 142 -2.15 14.23 -10.01
C GLU A 142 -1.62 13.71 -8.66
N ILE A 143 -2.12 12.55 -8.23
CA ILE A 143 -1.68 11.87 -7.02
C ILE A 143 -0.19 11.51 -7.10
N VAL A 144 0.25 10.88 -8.20
CA VAL A 144 1.65 10.48 -8.41
C VAL A 144 2.56 11.70 -8.41
N TRP A 145 2.17 12.79 -9.06
CA TRP A 145 2.95 14.04 -9.10
C TRP A 145 3.09 14.72 -7.74
N HIS A 146 2.04 14.61 -6.91
CA HIS A 146 2.12 15.04 -5.52
C HIS A 146 3.04 14.12 -4.73
N LYS A 147 2.93 12.81 -4.93
CA LYS A 147 3.74 11.79 -4.26
C LYS A 147 5.24 11.97 -4.53
N ASP A 148 5.63 12.30 -5.77
CA ASP A 148 7.03 12.60 -6.12
C ASP A 148 7.62 13.70 -5.20
N LYS A 149 6.86 14.78 -4.96
CA LYS A 149 7.28 15.86 -4.06
C LYS A 149 7.36 15.38 -2.61
N GLU A 150 6.31 14.69 -2.16
CA GLU A 150 6.19 14.23 -0.78
C GLU A 150 7.31 13.26 -0.42
N VAL A 151 7.54 12.24 -1.25
CA VAL A 151 8.58 11.23 -1.04
C VAL A 151 9.97 11.87 -1.04
N SER A 152 10.24 12.83 -1.92
CA SER A 152 11.50 13.58 -1.93
C SER A 152 11.74 14.30 -0.58
N GLN A 153 10.75 15.01 -0.07
CA GLN A 153 10.84 15.71 1.23
C GLN A 153 10.98 14.73 2.40
N MET A 154 10.29 13.58 2.36
CA MET A 154 10.41 12.56 3.39
C MET A 154 11.78 11.89 3.39
N LYS A 155 12.36 11.64 2.19
CA LYS A 155 13.72 11.10 2.02
C LYS A 155 14.78 12.02 2.61
N GLU A 156 14.66 13.34 2.39
CA GLU A 156 15.56 14.33 2.99
C GLU A 156 15.49 14.29 4.53
N LYS A 157 14.28 14.20 5.09
CA LYS A 157 14.07 14.13 6.55
C LYS A 157 14.49 12.79 7.15
N LYS A 158 14.30 11.70 6.42
CA LYS A 158 14.59 10.32 6.86
C LYS A 158 15.30 9.54 5.75
N PRO A 159 16.62 9.73 5.59
CA PRO A 159 17.40 9.02 4.59
C PRO A 159 17.37 7.50 4.78
N LEU A 160 17.60 6.74 3.71
CA LEU A 160 17.56 5.27 3.73
C LEU A 160 18.47 4.64 4.79
N ILE A 161 19.64 5.25 5.04
CA ILE A 161 20.59 4.81 6.08
C ILE A 161 19.93 4.80 7.47
N LEU A 162 19.09 5.79 7.76
CA LEU A 162 18.36 5.84 9.03
C LEU A 162 17.29 4.73 9.07
N LEU A 163 16.58 4.50 7.97
CA LEU A 163 15.58 3.43 7.90
C LEU A 163 16.21 2.05 8.09
N ASN A 164 17.37 1.78 7.48
CA ASN A 164 18.09 0.52 7.65
C ASN A 164 18.48 0.25 9.12
N LYS A 165 18.83 1.29 9.87
CA LYS A 165 19.07 1.16 11.32
C LYS A 165 17.79 0.80 12.06
N LEU A 166 16.67 1.46 11.74
CA LEU A 166 15.37 1.18 12.36
C LEU A 166 14.84 -0.23 12.02
N LEU A 167 15.12 -0.72 10.81
CA LEU A 167 14.75 -2.08 10.39
C LEU A 167 15.42 -3.15 11.25
N SER A 168 16.64 -2.91 11.73
CA SER A 168 17.36 -3.86 12.61
C SER A 168 16.63 -4.07 13.95
N SER A 169 15.81 -3.10 14.36
CA SER A 169 14.97 -3.17 15.57
C SER A 169 13.49 -3.46 15.27
N ALA A 170 13.10 -3.59 14.01
CA ALA A 170 11.71 -3.82 13.65
C ALA A 170 11.29 -5.26 13.99
N PRO A 171 10.09 -5.49 14.56
CA PRO A 171 9.60 -6.84 14.80
C PRO A 171 9.46 -7.60 13.48
N PRO A 172 9.54 -8.95 13.48
CA PRO A 172 9.31 -9.75 12.28
C PRO A 172 7.98 -9.39 11.60
N THR A 173 7.94 -9.51 10.27
CA THR A 173 6.68 -9.40 9.53
C THR A 173 5.78 -10.59 9.86
N ARG A 174 4.47 -10.36 9.78
CA ARG A 174 3.49 -11.45 9.81
C ARG A 174 3.26 -11.98 8.40
N ASP A 175 2.94 -13.27 8.30
CA ASP A 175 2.72 -13.92 7.01
C ASP A 175 1.38 -13.50 6.40
N PHE A 176 1.40 -12.40 5.64
CA PHE A 176 0.23 -11.85 4.96
C PHE A 176 -0.38 -12.85 3.97
N LEU A 177 0.45 -13.54 3.18
CA LEU A 177 -0.04 -14.47 2.17
C LEU A 177 -0.58 -15.75 2.83
N GLY A 178 0.09 -16.23 3.88
CA GLY A 178 -0.36 -17.37 4.69
C GLY A 178 -1.71 -17.12 5.35
N ALA A 179 -1.93 -15.95 5.95
CA ALA A 179 -3.21 -15.59 6.58
C ALA A 179 -4.38 -15.62 5.59
N LEU A 180 -4.16 -15.15 4.35
CA LEU A 180 -5.16 -15.23 3.28
C LEU A 180 -5.46 -16.68 2.88
N LYS A 181 -4.42 -17.50 2.67
CA LYS A 181 -4.54 -18.92 2.32
C LYS A 181 -5.28 -19.71 3.40
N GLU A 182 -4.92 -19.49 4.66
CA GLU A 182 -5.53 -20.15 5.80
C GLU A 182 -7.01 -19.79 5.93
N SER A 183 -7.34 -18.50 5.82
CA SER A 183 -8.73 -18.03 5.88
C SER A 183 -9.59 -18.68 4.79
N TYR A 184 -9.14 -18.63 3.53
CA TYR A 184 -9.85 -19.26 2.41
C TYR A 184 -10.01 -20.77 2.59
N SER A 185 -8.96 -21.46 3.04
CA SER A 185 -8.99 -22.92 3.26
C SER A 185 -9.93 -23.32 4.39
N ARG A 186 -10.10 -22.47 5.40
CA ARG A 186 -10.96 -22.71 6.56
C ARG A 186 -12.43 -22.47 6.26
N THR A 187 -12.77 -21.44 5.49
CA THR A 187 -14.15 -21.01 5.27
C THR A 187 -14.73 -21.47 3.93
N GLY A 188 -13.88 -21.73 2.94
CA GLY A 188 -14.31 -21.94 1.55
C GLY A 188 -14.83 -20.65 0.86
N LEU A 189 -14.75 -19.51 1.55
CA LEU A 189 -15.15 -18.19 1.07
C LEU A 189 -13.91 -17.32 0.82
N PRO A 190 -13.98 -16.31 -0.07
CA PRO A 190 -12.87 -15.40 -0.30
C PRO A 190 -12.38 -14.77 1.01
N ALA A 191 -11.08 -14.80 1.25
CA ALA A 191 -10.49 -14.16 2.42
C ALA A 191 -10.68 -12.64 2.35
N LEU A 192 -11.05 -12.01 3.46
CA LEU A 192 -11.28 -10.57 3.51
C LEU A 192 -9.99 -9.80 3.87
N ILE A 193 -9.59 -8.88 3.00
CA ILE A 193 -8.72 -7.75 3.35
C ILE A 193 -9.62 -6.56 3.65
N ALA A 194 -9.80 -6.23 4.94
CA ALA A 194 -10.66 -5.12 5.36
C ALA A 194 -9.89 -3.80 5.35
N GLU A 195 -10.39 -2.80 4.64
CA GLU A 195 -9.69 -1.54 4.44
C GLU A 195 -10.10 -0.45 5.44
N VAL A 196 -9.11 0.01 6.21
CA VAL A 196 -9.18 1.14 7.13
C VAL A 196 -8.95 2.43 6.34
N LYS A 197 -10.04 3.14 6.03
CA LYS A 197 -10.03 4.34 5.18
C LYS A 197 -10.88 5.46 5.77
N LYS A 198 -10.33 6.68 5.81
CA LYS A 198 -11.05 7.89 6.29
C LYS A 198 -11.80 8.60 5.18
N ALA A 199 -11.13 8.85 4.06
CA ALA A 199 -11.67 9.57 2.93
C ALA A 199 -11.29 8.92 1.59
N SER A 200 -11.89 9.38 0.50
CA SER A 200 -11.47 9.02 -0.86
C SER A 200 -11.69 10.21 -1.82
N PRO A 201 -10.91 10.31 -2.92
CA PRO A 201 -11.11 11.36 -3.93
C PRO A 201 -12.54 11.40 -4.48
N SER A 202 -13.16 10.23 -4.68
CA SER A 202 -14.47 10.11 -5.29
C SER A 202 -15.64 10.43 -4.36
N ARG A 203 -15.48 10.25 -3.04
CA ARG A 203 -16.59 10.34 -2.06
C ARG A 203 -16.33 11.29 -0.90
N GLY A 204 -15.18 11.97 -0.86
CA GLY A 204 -14.80 12.83 0.27
C GLY A 204 -14.62 12.02 1.56
N VAL A 205 -14.96 12.61 2.70
CA VAL A 205 -14.89 11.96 4.01
C VAL A 205 -15.98 10.89 4.11
N LEU A 206 -15.56 9.65 4.38
CA LEU A 206 -16.45 8.50 4.54
C LEU A 206 -16.86 8.27 5.99
N ARG A 207 -16.00 8.68 6.93
CA ARG A 207 -16.23 8.55 8.37
C ARG A 207 -15.60 9.74 9.11
N GLU A 208 -16.44 10.62 9.65
CA GLU A 208 -15.99 11.82 10.38
C GLU A 208 -15.23 11.43 11.66
N ASN A 209 -15.85 10.57 12.49
CA ASN A 209 -15.23 10.02 13.69
C ASN A 209 -14.32 8.83 13.34
N PHE A 210 -13.12 9.13 12.90
CA PHE A 210 -12.14 8.15 12.43
C PHE A 210 -11.11 7.81 13.52
N ASN A 211 -11.29 6.66 14.17
CA ASN A 211 -10.28 6.03 15.02
C ASN A 211 -9.74 4.77 14.33
N PRO A 212 -8.52 4.81 13.74
CA PRO A 212 -7.99 3.69 12.96
C PRO A 212 -7.80 2.42 13.80
N VAL A 213 -7.44 2.55 15.07
CA VAL A 213 -7.20 1.41 15.97
C VAL A 213 -8.51 0.71 16.33
N GLU A 214 -9.55 1.46 16.67
CA GLU A 214 -10.87 0.89 16.98
C GLU A 214 -11.48 0.18 15.77
N ILE A 215 -11.37 0.80 14.59
CA ILE A 215 -11.82 0.21 13.32
C ILE A 215 -11.06 -1.08 13.01
N ALA A 216 -9.73 -1.06 13.12
CA ALA A 216 -8.89 -2.24 12.90
C ALA A 216 -9.25 -3.40 13.84
N LYS A 217 -9.43 -3.12 15.14
CA LYS A 217 -9.88 -4.13 16.12
C LYS A 217 -11.28 -4.66 15.82
N ALA A 218 -12.18 -3.81 15.30
CA ALA A 218 -13.51 -4.25 14.90
C ALA A 218 -13.45 -5.18 13.67
N TYR A 219 -12.63 -4.85 12.67
CA TYR A 219 -12.43 -5.73 11.51
C TYR A 219 -11.80 -7.08 11.88
N GLU A 220 -10.80 -7.08 12.76
CA GLU A 220 -10.21 -8.30 13.28
C GLU A 220 -11.26 -9.18 13.99
N ARG A 221 -12.05 -8.61 14.90
CA ARG A 221 -13.16 -9.34 15.55
C ARG A 221 -14.22 -9.82 14.56
N GLY A 222 -14.43 -9.08 13.47
CA GLY A 222 -15.34 -9.45 12.38
C GLY A 222 -14.82 -10.59 11.50
N GLY A 223 -13.58 -11.03 11.69
CA GLY A 223 -12.96 -12.14 10.96
C GLY A 223 -12.24 -11.72 9.68
N ALA A 224 -11.81 -10.46 9.56
CA ALA A 224 -10.90 -10.05 8.51
C ALA A 224 -9.59 -10.87 8.58
N ALA A 225 -9.12 -11.37 7.44
CA ALA A 225 -7.89 -12.15 7.37
C ALA A 225 -6.66 -11.23 7.44
N CYS A 226 -6.74 -10.08 6.77
CA CYS A 226 -5.74 -9.04 6.78
C CYS A 226 -6.41 -7.66 6.78
N LEU A 227 -5.64 -6.62 7.08
CA LEU A 227 -6.11 -5.23 7.01
C LEU A 227 -5.35 -4.46 5.93
N SER A 228 -6.05 -3.62 5.20
CA SER A 228 -5.46 -2.60 4.31
C SER A 228 -5.54 -1.25 5.01
N VAL A 229 -4.43 -0.53 5.16
CA VAL A 229 -4.40 0.78 5.82
C VAL A 229 -3.95 1.82 4.80
N LEU A 230 -4.83 2.80 4.54
CA LEU A 230 -4.48 3.93 3.69
C LEU A 230 -3.47 4.83 4.40
N THR A 231 -2.34 5.08 3.76
CA THR A 231 -1.29 5.96 4.29
C THR A 231 -1.18 7.30 3.56
N ASP A 232 -1.87 7.46 2.43
CA ASP A 232 -1.83 8.70 1.67
C ASP A 232 -2.58 9.83 2.40
N GLN A 233 -1.86 10.90 2.73
CA GLN A 233 -2.40 11.98 3.54
C GLN A 233 -3.33 12.91 2.76
N LYS A 234 -2.97 13.28 1.53
CA LYS A 234 -3.67 14.36 0.80
C LYS A 234 -5.03 13.91 0.26
N TYR A 235 -5.10 12.72 -0.32
CA TYR A 235 -6.26 12.24 -1.07
C TYR A 235 -7.14 11.30 -0.26
N PHE A 236 -6.55 10.56 0.68
CA PHE A 236 -7.27 9.58 1.50
C PHE A 236 -7.35 9.97 2.99
N GLN A 237 -6.68 11.06 3.40
CA GLN A 237 -6.53 11.47 4.80
C GLN A 237 -6.02 10.32 5.69
N GLY A 238 -5.18 9.46 5.12
CA GLY A 238 -4.45 8.41 5.79
C GLY A 238 -3.16 8.93 6.43
N SER A 239 -2.41 8.03 7.04
CA SER A 239 -1.04 8.31 7.50
C SER A 239 -0.28 7.02 7.80
N PHE A 240 1.05 7.07 7.68
CA PHE A 240 1.92 6.01 8.17
C PHE A 240 1.82 5.83 9.69
N GLU A 241 1.47 6.88 10.42
CA GLU A 241 1.22 6.86 11.86
C GLU A 241 -0.02 6.04 12.20
N ASN A 242 -1.07 6.02 11.35
CA ASN A 242 -2.22 5.15 11.54
C ASN A 242 -1.82 3.66 11.44
N LEU A 243 -0.98 3.32 10.45
CA LEU A 243 -0.45 1.97 10.28
C LEU A 243 0.35 1.53 11.52
N GLU A 244 1.27 2.38 11.99
CA GLU A 244 2.08 2.13 13.19
C GLU A 244 1.23 2.04 14.47
N ALA A 245 0.22 2.90 14.61
CA ALA A 245 -0.70 2.87 15.74
C ALA A 245 -1.51 1.56 15.79
N ILE A 246 -2.01 1.08 14.63
CA ILE A 246 -2.72 -0.20 14.54
C ILE A 246 -1.80 -1.35 14.93
N ARG A 247 -0.58 -1.38 14.39
CA ARG A 247 0.44 -2.38 14.75
C ARG A 247 0.70 -2.40 16.26
N ASN A 248 0.96 -1.23 16.85
CA ASN A 248 1.31 -1.10 18.26
C ASN A 248 0.14 -1.38 19.21
N ALA A 249 -1.10 -1.29 18.72
CA ALA A 249 -2.29 -1.58 19.51
C ALA A 249 -2.57 -3.08 19.72
N GLY A 250 -1.72 -3.96 19.19
CA GLY A 250 -1.83 -5.41 19.35
C GLY A 250 -2.87 -6.07 18.45
N VAL A 251 -3.24 -5.43 17.34
CA VAL A 251 -4.00 -6.11 16.27
C VAL A 251 -3.09 -7.19 15.70
N GLU A 252 -3.58 -8.42 15.55
CA GLU A 252 -2.89 -9.63 15.06
C GLU A 252 -3.02 -9.86 13.55
N CYS A 253 -4.05 -9.32 12.91
CA CYS A 253 -4.15 -9.30 11.44
C CYS A 253 -2.88 -8.72 10.78
N PRO A 254 -2.36 -9.33 9.70
CA PRO A 254 -1.31 -8.73 8.89
C PRO A 254 -1.77 -7.43 8.22
N LEU A 255 -0.85 -6.48 8.04
CA LEU A 255 -1.14 -5.12 7.57
C LEU A 255 -0.56 -4.83 6.19
N LEU A 256 -1.43 -4.52 5.23
CA LEU A 256 -1.09 -3.95 3.94
C LEU A 256 -0.98 -2.42 4.07
N CYS A 257 0.18 -1.87 3.68
CA CYS A 257 0.32 -0.45 3.42
C CYS A 257 -0.25 -0.14 2.03
N LYS A 258 -1.45 0.42 1.99
CA LYS A 258 -2.12 0.86 0.75
C LYS A 258 -1.72 2.31 0.48
N GLU A 259 -0.75 2.45 -0.42
CA GLU A 259 -0.07 3.69 -0.76
C GLU A 259 0.23 3.73 -2.26
N PHE A 260 0.43 4.94 -2.81
CA PHE A 260 0.99 5.10 -4.15
C PHE A 260 2.50 4.95 -4.07
N VAL A 261 2.99 3.71 -4.14
CA VAL A 261 4.43 3.42 -4.12
C VAL A 261 5.04 3.73 -5.48
N ILE A 262 5.96 4.67 -5.49
CA ILE A 262 6.66 5.19 -6.67
C ILE A 262 8.19 5.07 -6.55
N GLU A 263 8.68 4.77 -5.34
CA GLU A 263 10.09 4.59 -5.02
C GLU A 263 10.30 3.51 -3.95
N ALA A 264 11.43 2.79 -4.04
CA ALA A 264 11.81 1.76 -3.08
C ALA A 264 11.86 2.28 -1.63
N TRP A 265 12.24 3.54 -1.40
CA TRP A 265 12.30 4.13 -0.05
C TRP A 265 10.98 3.97 0.73
N GLN A 266 9.83 4.07 0.05
CA GLN A 266 8.52 3.92 0.69
C GLN A 266 8.31 2.52 1.25
N ILE A 267 8.86 1.48 0.60
CA ILE A 267 8.80 0.09 1.06
C ILE A 267 9.54 -0.06 2.40
N TYR A 268 10.75 0.50 2.49
CA TYR A 268 11.53 0.51 3.74
C TYR A 268 10.79 1.29 4.83
N TYR A 269 10.20 2.43 4.47
CA TYR A 269 9.47 3.26 5.43
C TYR A 269 8.22 2.55 5.96
N ALA A 270 7.42 1.96 5.08
CA ALA A 270 6.25 1.15 5.44
C ALA A 270 6.63 -0.03 6.34
N ARG A 271 7.74 -0.73 6.03
CA ARG A 271 8.24 -1.84 6.86
C ARG A 271 8.61 -1.41 8.28
N VAL A 272 9.31 -0.28 8.41
CA VAL A 272 9.64 0.32 9.71
C VAL A 272 8.38 0.69 10.48
N LYS A 273 7.34 1.14 9.78
CA LYS A 273 6.02 1.47 10.34
C LYS A 273 5.13 0.25 10.61
N GLY A 274 5.66 -0.95 10.38
CA GLY A 274 5.00 -2.20 10.71
C GLY A 274 4.14 -2.80 9.61
N ALA A 275 4.32 -2.44 8.34
CA ALA A 275 3.68 -3.15 7.23
C ALA A 275 4.18 -4.61 7.11
N ASP A 276 3.28 -5.49 6.68
CA ASP A 276 3.56 -6.88 6.25
C ASP A 276 3.36 -7.06 4.74
N ALA A 277 2.65 -6.14 4.10
CA ALA A 277 2.46 -6.12 2.66
C ALA A 277 2.47 -4.70 2.09
N ILE A 278 2.75 -4.60 0.79
CA ILE A 278 2.84 -3.35 0.04
C ILE A 278 2.00 -3.45 -1.23
N LEU A 279 1.30 -2.36 -1.55
CA LEU A 279 0.65 -2.18 -2.84
C LEU A 279 1.65 -1.68 -3.89
N LEU A 280 1.72 -2.36 -5.04
CA LEU A 280 2.42 -1.92 -6.23
C LEU A 280 1.41 -1.79 -7.37
N ILE A 281 1.40 -0.67 -8.11
CA ILE A 281 0.36 -0.39 -9.10
C ILE A 281 0.96 -0.49 -10.51
N ALA A 282 0.50 -1.44 -11.32
CA ALA A 282 1.03 -1.67 -12.68
C ALA A 282 0.76 -0.50 -13.64
N ALA A 283 -0.32 0.24 -13.40
CA ALA A 283 -0.66 1.48 -14.10
C ALA A 283 0.34 2.63 -13.85
N VAL A 284 1.21 2.52 -12.83
CA VAL A 284 2.15 3.56 -12.41
C VAL A 284 3.60 3.11 -12.57
N LEU A 285 3.89 1.84 -12.30
CA LEU A 285 5.25 1.32 -12.23
C LEU A 285 5.64 0.57 -13.52
N PRO A 286 6.80 0.89 -14.13
CA PRO A 286 7.41 0.06 -15.15
C PRO A 286 7.73 -1.36 -14.67
N ASP A 287 7.82 -2.32 -15.59
CA ASP A 287 8.04 -3.74 -15.24
C ASP A 287 9.34 -3.95 -14.46
N LEU A 288 10.37 -3.18 -14.80
CA LEU A 288 11.66 -3.22 -14.12
C LEU A 288 11.54 -2.79 -12.65
N ASP A 289 10.75 -1.75 -12.38
CA ASP A 289 10.51 -1.27 -11.02
C ASP A 289 9.69 -2.26 -10.22
N ILE A 290 8.60 -2.82 -10.79
CA ILE A 290 7.83 -3.88 -10.13
C ILE A 290 8.74 -5.06 -9.78
N LYS A 291 9.56 -5.52 -10.74
CA LYS A 291 10.51 -6.62 -10.53
C LYS A 291 11.50 -6.32 -9.40
N TYR A 292 12.04 -5.11 -9.33
CA TYR A 292 12.95 -4.73 -8.24
C TYR A 292 12.22 -4.60 -6.91
N MET A 293 11.03 -3.99 -6.89
CA MET A 293 10.25 -3.79 -5.68
C MET A 293 9.74 -5.11 -5.11
N VAL A 294 9.32 -6.07 -5.94
CA VAL A 294 8.98 -7.44 -5.51
C VAL A 294 10.19 -8.10 -4.83
N LYS A 295 11.39 -7.96 -5.38
CA LYS A 295 12.61 -8.47 -4.74
C LYS A 295 12.88 -7.81 -3.39
N ILE A 296 12.72 -6.49 -3.30
CA ILE A 296 12.88 -5.74 -2.04
C ILE A 296 11.85 -6.20 -1.01
N CYS A 297 10.60 -6.38 -1.40
CA CYS A 297 9.56 -6.93 -0.53
C CYS A 297 9.99 -8.29 0.04
N LYS A 298 10.45 -9.22 -0.81
CA LYS A 298 10.96 -10.53 -0.38
C LYS A 298 12.13 -10.41 0.60
N LEU A 299 13.10 -9.52 0.34
CA LEU A 299 14.24 -9.28 1.24
C LEU A 299 13.80 -8.72 2.61
N LEU A 300 12.72 -7.95 2.66
CA LEU A 300 12.20 -7.35 3.89
C LEU A 300 11.12 -8.21 4.59
N GLY A 301 10.78 -9.37 4.03
CA GLY A 301 9.72 -10.26 4.52
C GLY A 301 8.31 -9.78 4.23
N LEU A 302 8.14 -8.86 3.27
CA LEU A 302 6.85 -8.29 2.88
C LEU A 302 6.23 -9.06 1.71
N THR A 303 4.90 -9.12 1.68
CA THR A 303 4.14 -9.54 0.50
C THR A 303 3.89 -8.36 -0.44
N ALA A 304 4.10 -8.52 -1.74
CA ALA A 304 3.71 -7.52 -2.73
C ALA A 304 2.33 -7.85 -3.31
N LEU A 305 1.35 -6.97 -3.13
CA LEU A 305 0.08 -6.97 -3.84
C LEU A 305 0.25 -6.13 -5.10
N VAL A 306 0.27 -6.76 -6.27
CA VAL A 306 0.42 -6.05 -7.55
C VAL A 306 -0.96 -5.79 -8.14
N GLU A 307 -1.37 -4.52 -8.17
CA GLU A 307 -2.68 -4.07 -8.65
C GLU A 307 -2.65 -3.85 -10.17
N VAL A 308 -3.67 -4.38 -10.85
CA VAL A 308 -3.91 -4.27 -12.30
C VAL A 308 -5.36 -3.87 -12.57
N HIS A 309 -5.58 -3.23 -13.71
CA HIS A 309 -6.88 -2.71 -14.14
C HIS A 309 -7.33 -3.29 -15.48
N ASP A 310 -6.40 -3.59 -16.37
CA ASP A 310 -6.70 -4.05 -17.73
C ASP A 310 -5.82 -5.23 -18.17
N GLU A 311 -6.13 -5.74 -19.36
CA GLU A 311 -5.42 -6.85 -19.99
C GLU A 311 -3.93 -6.59 -20.17
N THR A 312 -3.54 -5.36 -20.53
CA THR A 312 -2.14 -5.02 -20.81
C THR A 312 -1.33 -5.04 -19.53
N GLU A 313 -1.88 -4.46 -18.46
CA GLU A 313 -1.29 -4.52 -17.12
C GLU A 313 -1.19 -5.95 -16.61
N MET A 314 -2.24 -6.76 -16.79
CA MET A 314 -2.20 -8.18 -16.40
C MET A 314 -1.11 -8.96 -17.15
N ASP A 315 -1.01 -8.77 -18.48
CA ASP A 315 -0.03 -9.48 -19.31
C ASP A 315 1.42 -9.12 -18.91
N ARG A 316 1.67 -7.84 -18.60
CA ARG A 316 2.94 -7.36 -18.05
C ARG A 316 3.26 -8.04 -16.71
N VAL A 317 2.33 -8.00 -15.76
CA VAL A 317 2.54 -8.55 -14.42
C VAL A 317 2.76 -10.06 -14.45
N LEU A 318 2.05 -10.80 -15.31
CA LEU A 318 2.26 -12.25 -15.47
C LEU A 318 3.63 -12.61 -16.07
N GLY A 319 4.27 -11.66 -16.77
CA GLY A 319 5.65 -11.77 -17.27
C GLY A 319 6.72 -11.59 -16.19
N ILE A 320 6.37 -11.13 -14.99
CA ILE A 320 7.31 -10.84 -13.90
C ILE A 320 7.39 -12.03 -12.95
N ASP A 321 8.60 -12.53 -12.71
CA ASP A 321 8.83 -13.62 -11.76
C ASP A 321 8.69 -13.18 -10.31
N GLY A 322 8.13 -14.07 -9.49
CA GLY A 322 8.03 -13.88 -8.05
C GLY A 322 6.82 -13.06 -7.58
N VAL A 323 5.92 -12.68 -8.49
CA VAL A 323 4.59 -12.17 -8.14
C VAL A 323 3.74 -13.33 -7.64
N GLU A 324 3.17 -13.18 -6.45
CA GLU A 324 2.38 -14.23 -5.77
C GLU A 324 0.95 -13.79 -5.46
N LEU A 325 0.68 -12.48 -5.51
CA LEU A 325 -0.60 -11.85 -5.19
C LEU A 325 -0.90 -10.72 -6.17
N ILE A 326 -2.00 -10.85 -6.92
CA ILE A 326 -2.46 -9.85 -7.89
C ILE A 326 -3.82 -9.31 -7.43
N GLY A 327 -3.97 -7.98 -7.45
CA GLY A 327 -5.23 -7.30 -7.20
C GLY A 327 -5.86 -6.81 -8.49
N ILE A 328 -7.11 -7.21 -8.76
CA ILE A 328 -7.87 -6.67 -9.89
C ILE A 328 -8.74 -5.53 -9.35
N ASN A 329 -8.39 -4.30 -9.71
CA ASN A 329 -9.16 -3.13 -9.32
C ASN A 329 -10.26 -2.85 -10.34
N ASN A 330 -11.50 -3.15 -9.95
CA ASN A 330 -12.68 -2.97 -10.80
C ASN A 330 -13.08 -1.49 -10.96
N ARG A 331 -12.36 -0.55 -10.33
CA ARG A 331 -12.58 0.89 -10.50
C ARG A 331 -11.59 1.43 -11.51
N ASP A 332 -12.11 2.00 -12.59
CA ASP A 332 -11.32 2.79 -13.52
C ASP A 332 -10.88 4.10 -12.83
N LEU A 333 -9.57 4.35 -12.75
CA LEU A 333 -9.02 5.50 -12.04
C LEU A 333 -9.14 6.82 -12.81
N GLY A 334 -9.44 6.79 -14.12
CA GLY A 334 -9.69 7.99 -14.91
C GLY A 334 -11.14 8.49 -14.85
N THR A 335 -12.09 7.56 -14.77
CA THR A 335 -13.54 7.83 -14.83
C THR A 335 -14.27 7.55 -13.52
N PHE A 336 -13.62 6.87 -12.57
CA PHE A 336 -14.18 6.35 -11.31
C PHE A 336 -15.34 5.36 -11.46
N LYS A 337 -15.66 4.94 -12.70
CA LYS A 337 -16.67 3.91 -12.96
C LYS A 337 -16.18 2.59 -12.39
N VAL A 338 -17.11 1.84 -11.82
CA VAL A 338 -16.83 0.54 -11.22
C VAL A 338 -17.58 -0.53 -12.01
N ASP A 339 -16.86 -1.54 -12.46
CA ASP A 339 -17.40 -2.68 -13.19
C ASP A 339 -16.75 -3.97 -12.73
N ILE A 340 -17.47 -4.74 -11.90
CA ILE A 340 -16.97 -6.01 -11.36
C ILE A 340 -16.84 -7.10 -12.45
N SER A 341 -17.44 -6.93 -13.62
CA SER A 341 -17.28 -7.86 -14.75
C SER A 341 -15.85 -7.89 -15.29
N ASN A 342 -15.07 -6.83 -15.03
CA ASN A 342 -13.65 -6.77 -15.36
C ASN A 342 -12.85 -7.91 -14.70
N THR A 343 -13.20 -8.28 -13.47
CA THR A 343 -12.57 -9.43 -12.79
C THR A 343 -12.73 -10.70 -13.61
N LYS A 344 -13.94 -10.99 -14.09
CA LYS A 344 -14.20 -12.17 -14.92
C LYS A 344 -13.45 -12.09 -16.25
N LYS A 345 -13.52 -10.94 -16.92
CA LYS A 345 -12.81 -10.67 -18.19
C LYS A 345 -11.30 -10.95 -18.10
N LEU A 346 -10.64 -10.54 -17.01
CA LEU A 346 -9.20 -10.72 -16.82
C LEU A 346 -8.79 -12.14 -16.40
N LEU A 347 -9.71 -12.90 -15.80
CA LEU A 347 -9.46 -14.28 -15.34
C LEU A 347 -9.90 -15.36 -16.34
N GLU A 348 -10.58 -14.99 -17.42
CA GLU A 348 -10.95 -15.90 -18.49
C GLU A 348 -9.77 -16.21 -19.44
N GLY A 349 -9.83 -17.39 -20.05
CA GLY A 349 -8.86 -17.85 -21.05
C GLY A 349 -7.44 -18.05 -20.51
N GLU A 350 -6.46 -17.73 -21.35
CA GLU A 350 -5.02 -17.99 -21.12
C GLU A 350 -4.49 -17.30 -19.85
N ARG A 351 -4.94 -16.09 -19.53
CA ARG A 351 -4.50 -15.35 -18.34
C ARG A 351 -4.86 -16.11 -17.06
N GLY A 352 -6.10 -16.60 -16.99
CA GLY A 352 -6.55 -17.44 -15.88
C GLY A 352 -5.76 -18.74 -15.75
N GLU A 353 -5.42 -19.37 -16.87
CA GLU A 353 -4.58 -20.58 -16.89
C GLU A 353 -3.18 -20.29 -16.33
N ARG A 354 -2.52 -19.25 -16.84
CA ARG A 354 -1.19 -18.81 -16.36
C ARG A 354 -1.20 -18.45 -14.87
N ILE A 355 -2.25 -17.78 -14.39
CA ILE A 355 -2.44 -17.47 -12.96
C ILE A 355 -2.48 -18.75 -12.13
N ARG A 356 -3.27 -19.75 -12.57
CA ARG A 356 -3.40 -21.04 -11.88
C ARG A 356 -2.09 -21.83 -11.90
N GLU A 357 -1.42 -21.90 -13.05
CA GLU A 357 -0.14 -22.59 -13.21
C GLU A 357 0.95 -22.00 -12.31
N LYS A 358 1.00 -20.67 -12.20
CA LYS A 358 1.94 -19.96 -11.31
C LYS A 358 1.53 -20.00 -9.84
N GLY A 359 0.33 -20.48 -9.51
CA GLY A 359 -0.21 -20.50 -8.15
C GLY A 359 -0.46 -19.10 -7.57
N ILE A 360 -0.68 -18.09 -8.42
CA ILE A 360 -0.92 -16.71 -8.01
C ILE A 360 -2.30 -16.61 -7.36
N ILE A 361 -2.38 -15.90 -6.24
CA ILE A 361 -3.64 -15.58 -5.58
C ILE A 361 -4.20 -14.29 -6.15
N VAL A 362 -5.48 -14.29 -6.48
CA VAL A 362 -6.18 -13.12 -7.02
C VAL A 362 -7.08 -12.51 -5.96
N VAL A 363 -6.96 -11.18 -5.83
CA VAL A 363 -7.78 -10.31 -4.99
C VAL A 363 -8.76 -9.55 -5.89
N GLY A 364 -10.06 -9.66 -5.63
CA GLY A 364 -11.05 -8.76 -6.24
C GLY A 364 -11.15 -7.46 -5.43
N GLU A 365 -10.97 -6.31 -6.08
CA GLU A 365 -11.01 -4.99 -5.41
C GLU A 365 -12.06 -4.07 -6.04
N SER A 366 -12.59 -3.16 -5.22
CA SER A 366 -13.62 -2.18 -5.59
C SER A 366 -14.97 -2.79 -6.03
N GLY A 367 -16.07 -2.12 -5.68
CA GLY A 367 -17.41 -2.50 -6.18
C GLY A 367 -18.11 -3.66 -5.47
N LEU A 368 -17.55 -4.16 -4.36
CA LEU A 368 -18.09 -5.29 -3.62
C LEU A 368 -18.94 -4.81 -2.44
N PHE A 369 -20.26 -4.81 -2.60
CA PHE A 369 -21.21 -4.27 -1.63
C PHE A 369 -22.13 -5.33 -1.03
N THR A 370 -22.35 -6.43 -1.74
CA THR A 370 -23.33 -7.46 -1.40
C THR A 370 -22.75 -8.86 -1.48
N PRO A 371 -23.38 -9.87 -0.83
CA PRO A 371 -23.00 -11.26 -0.99
C PRO A 371 -23.01 -11.75 -2.45
N ALA A 372 -23.90 -11.20 -3.29
CA ALA A 372 -23.95 -11.54 -4.70
C ALA A 372 -22.69 -11.07 -5.44
N ASP A 373 -22.16 -9.89 -5.10
CA ASP A 373 -20.90 -9.39 -5.68
C ASP A 373 -19.72 -10.28 -5.28
N ILE A 374 -19.68 -10.74 -4.02
CA ILE A 374 -18.65 -11.67 -3.53
C ILE A 374 -18.74 -13.01 -4.25
N GLY A 375 -19.95 -13.57 -4.39
CA GLY A 375 -20.19 -14.80 -5.14
C GLY A 375 -19.74 -14.67 -6.59
N TYR A 376 -20.06 -13.55 -7.25
CA TYR A 376 -19.68 -13.30 -8.64
C TYR A 376 -18.16 -13.33 -8.84
N VAL A 377 -17.39 -12.62 -8.01
CA VAL A 377 -15.91 -12.61 -8.14
C VAL A 377 -15.29 -13.92 -7.68
N GLN A 378 -15.90 -14.62 -6.72
CA GLN A 378 -15.47 -15.95 -6.30
C GLN A 378 -15.61 -16.96 -7.44
N GLU A 379 -16.75 -16.96 -8.13
CA GLU A 379 -17.01 -17.81 -9.30
C GLU A 379 -16.04 -17.53 -10.44
N ALA A 380 -15.60 -16.28 -10.60
CA ALA A 380 -14.55 -15.91 -11.55
C ALA A 380 -13.14 -16.43 -11.15
N GLY A 381 -12.95 -16.85 -9.91
CA GLY A 381 -11.70 -17.43 -9.41
C GLY A 381 -10.97 -16.61 -8.34
N CYS A 382 -11.55 -15.50 -7.87
CA CYS A 382 -10.96 -14.74 -6.76
C CYS A 382 -11.03 -15.53 -5.45
N LYS A 383 -9.89 -15.64 -4.78
CA LYS A 383 -9.78 -16.30 -3.47
C LYS A 383 -9.73 -15.29 -2.32
N VAL A 384 -9.64 -14.00 -2.66
CA VAL A 384 -9.49 -12.91 -1.72
C VAL A 384 -10.29 -11.72 -2.24
N VAL A 385 -10.82 -10.91 -1.32
CA VAL A 385 -11.50 -9.66 -1.65
C VAL A 385 -10.94 -8.53 -0.78
N LEU A 386 -10.74 -7.35 -1.37
CA LEU A 386 -10.38 -6.13 -0.64
C LEU A 386 -11.58 -5.20 -0.58
N VAL A 387 -12.05 -4.92 0.64
CA VAL A 387 -13.31 -4.21 0.86
C VAL A 387 -13.12 -3.14 1.92
N GLY A 388 -13.46 -1.89 1.57
CA GLY A 388 -13.43 -0.77 2.49
C GLY A 388 -14.75 -0.02 2.54
N GLU A 389 -15.21 0.44 1.39
CA GLU A 389 -16.31 1.41 1.32
C GLU A 389 -17.65 0.92 1.87
N SER A 390 -18.01 -0.34 1.63
CA SER A 390 -19.22 -0.94 2.19
C SER A 390 -19.14 -1.13 3.71
N LEU A 391 -17.93 -1.28 4.25
CA LEU A 391 -17.70 -1.56 5.67
C LEU A 391 -17.52 -0.29 6.51
N VAL A 392 -16.79 0.71 6.01
CA VAL A 392 -16.48 1.95 6.74
C VAL A 392 -17.74 2.76 7.07
N LYS A 393 -18.77 2.66 6.22
CA LYS A 393 -20.07 3.32 6.38
C LYS A 393 -20.97 2.70 7.46
N GLN A 394 -20.64 1.49 7.92
CA GLN A 394 -21.43 0.82 8.94
C GLN A 394 -21.09 1.37 10.32
N GLU A 395 -22.12 1.55 11.15
CA GLU A 395 -21.95 1.91 12.57
C GLU A 395 -21.15 0.82 13.30
N ASP A 396 -21.52 -0.45 13.07
CA ASP A 396 -20.78 -1.64 13.50
C ASP A 396 -20.10 -2.35 12.30
N PRO A 397 -18.78 -2.17 12.13
CA PRO A 397 -18.01 -2.84 11.09
C PRO A 397 -18.10 -4.38 11.13
N THR A 398 -18.28 -4.96 12.32
CA THR A 398 -18.37 -6.42 12.53
C THR A 398 -19.63 -6.98 11.86
N LYS A 399 -20.75 -6.28 12.05
CA LYS A 399 -22.03 -6.60 11.42
C LYS A 399 -21.94 -6.43 9.91
N GLY A 400 -21.29 -5.37 9.44
CA GLY A 400 -21.05 -5.13 8.01
C GLY A 400 -20.32 -6.29 7.32
N ILE A 401 -19.29 -6.86 7.96
CA ILE A 401 -18.59 -8.04 7.43
C ILE A 401 -19.54 -9.24 7.37
N SER A 402 -20.32 -9.48 8.42
CA SER A 402 -21.26 -10.60 8.46
C SER A 402 -22.35 -10.49 7.39
N GLU A 403 -22.85 -9.28 7.13
CA GLU A 403 -23.82 -9.03 6.07
C GLU A 403 -23.23 -9.19 4.68
N LEU A 404 -21.95 -8.81 4.48
CA LEU A 404 -21.25 -8.91 3.20
C LEU A 404 -21.06 -10.38 2.75
N PHE A 405 -20.82 -11.29 3.69
CA PHE A 405 -20.69 -12.72 3.41
C PHE A 405 -22.00 -13.51 3.63
N GLY A 406 -23.08 -12.82 4.05
CA GLY A 406 -24.40 -13.40 4.31
C GLY A 406 -24.47 -14.29 5.56
N SER A 407 -25.67 -14.81 5.88
CA SER A 407 -25.96 -15.58 7.11
C SER A 407 -25.14 -16.87 7.30
N SER A 408 -24.42 -17.31 6.26
CA SER A 408 -23.47 -18.44 6.35
C SER A 408 -22.17 -18.09 7.10
N TRP A 409 -21.85 -16.79 7.22
CA TRP A 409 -20.68 -16.29 7.97
C TRP A 409 -20.84 -16.47 9.48
N SER A 410 -22.08 -16.41 9.98
CA SER A 410 -22.41 -16.43 11.41
C SER A 410 -22.30 -17.81 12.11
N THR A 411 -21.69 -18.85 11.51
CA THR A 411 -21.60 -20.17 12.17
C THR A 411 -20.28 -20.93 11.90
N LEU A 412 -19.15 -20.22 11.92
CA LEU A 412 -17.82 -20.86 11.97
C LEU A 412 -16.96 -20.37 13.15
N GLY A 413 -17.61 -19.80 14.17
CA GLY A 413 -17.03 -19.51 15.47
C GLY A 413 -17.29 -20.65 16.46
N SER A 414 -16.25 -21.45 16.72
CA SER A 414 -16.04 -22.36 17.86
C SER A 414 -17.29 -23.00 18.52
N PHE A 415 -17.66 -24.20 18.06
CA PHE A 415 -18.20 -25.23 18.95
C PHE A 415 -17.45 -26.55 18.71
N TYR A 416 -16.62 -26.93 19.70
CA TYR A 416 -16.10 -28.28 19.95
C TYR A 416 -15.85 -29.18 18.72
N GLY A 417 -14.87 -28.83 17.88
CA GLY A 417 -14.15 -29.81 17.05
C GLY A 417 -14.94 -30.56 15.97
N ALA A 418 -16.15 -30.15 15.61
CA ALA A 418 -16.94 -30.78 14.55
C ALA A 418 -17.09 -29.85 13.33
N LYS A 419 -16.75 -30.37 12.14
CA LYS A 419 -16.97 -29.71 10.85
C LYS A 419 -18.44 -29.88 10.44
N PHE A 420 -19.10 -28.79 10.04
CA PHE A 420 -20.42 -28.83 9.41
C PHE A 420 -20.38 -28.08 8.08
N VAL A 421 -21.02 -28.66 7.07
CA VAL A 421 -21.32 -28.00 5.79
C VAL A 421 -22.83 -27.86 5.73
N ILE A 422 -23.32 -26.64 5.53
CA ILE A 422 -24.75 -26.38 5.30
C ILE A 422 -24.94 -26.23 3.80
N GLU A 423 -25.50 -27.25 3.17
CA GLU A 423 -25.95 -27.18 1.78
C GLU A 423 -27.49 -27.27 1.77
N GLN A 424 -28.12 -26.22 1.24
CA GLN A 424 -29.57 -26.07 0.99
C GLN A 424 -30.51 -27.00 1.78
N GLY A 425 -30.70 -26.71 3.07
CA GLY A 425 -31.77 -27.30 3.87
C GLY A 425 -31.64 -28.79 4.19
N LYS A 426 -30.49 -29.44 3.93
CA LYS A 426 -30.22 -30.82 4.36
C LYS A 426 -29.01 -30.89 5.29
N PHE A 427 -29.25 -31.29 6.54
CA PHE A 427 -28.18 -31.66 7.46
C PHE A 427 -27.57 -32.99 6.99
N SER A 428 -26.26 -33.01 6.69
CA SER A 428 -25.51 -34.26 6.48
C SER A 428 -24.26 -34.27 7.36
N VAL A 429 -24.14 -35.29 8.20
CA VAL A 429 -22.98 -35.51 9.07
C VAL A 429 -21.90 -36.21 8.26
N CYS A 430 -20.77 -35.53 8.03
CA CYS A 430 -19.59 -36.16 7.42
C CYS A 430 -18.64 -36.70 8.50
N ARG A 431 -18.64 -38.04 8.66
CA ARG A 431 -17.57 -38.90 9.20
C ARG A 431 -16.81 -38.39 10.45
N ALA A 432 -17.18 -38.90 11.62
CA ALA A 432 -16.32 -38.86 12.81
C ALA A 432 -15.29 -40.00 12.74
N SER A 433 -13.99 -39.67 12.70
CA SER A 433 -12.93 -40.63 12.95
C SER A 433 -12.92 -41.02 14.42
N SER A 434 -13.07 -42.32 14.67
CA SER A 434 -12.93 -43.06 15.92
C SER A 434 -12.22 -42.32 17.08
N LEU A 435 -12.96 -42.07 18.17
CA LEU A 435 -12.51 -42.42 19.53
C LEU A 435 -13.70 -42.33 20.52
N ASN A 436 -14.03 -43.48 21.11
CA ASN A 436 -14.75 -43.75 22.36
C ASN A 436 -16.14 -43.16 22.65
N TRP A 437 -17.09 -44.10 22.73
CA TRP A 437 -18.41 -44.01 23.35
C TRP A 437 -18.42 -43.31 24.72
N ARG A 438 -19.28 -42.29 24.87
CA ARG A 438 -20.23 -42.06 25.99
C ARG A 438 -20.93 -40.71 25.79
N LEU A 439 -22.06 -40.70 25.07
CA LEU A 439 -22.95 -39.53 24.99
C LEU A 439 -24.39 -40.02 24.82
N SER A 440 -24.98 -40.50 25.91
CA SER A 440 -26.41 -40.86 25.99
C SER A 440 -27.16 -39.98 27.00
N THR A 441 -26.79 -38.71 27.16
CA THR A 441 -27.46 -37.84 28.15
C THR A 441 -27.54 -36.36 27.79
N TRP A 442 -27.22 -35.94 26.56
CA TRP A 442 -27.22 -34.51 26.20
C TRP A 442 -28.09 -34.14 24.98
N ILE A 443 -28.94 -35.06 24.50
CA ILE A 443 -29.93 -34.79 23.43
C ILE A 443 -31.31 -34.51 24.06
N SER A 444 -31.39 -33.56 24.99
CA SER A 444 -32.69 -33.12 25.55
C SER A 444 -32.80 -31.63 25.82
N ILE A 445 -31.83 -30.81 25.38
CA ILE A 445 -31.91 -29.36 25.50
C ILE A 445 -31.46 -28.74 24.19
N ILE A 446 -32.31 -28.78 23.17
CA ILE A 446 -32.48 -27.77 22.10
C ILE A 446 -33.84 -28.12 21.48
N HIS A 447 -34.88 -27.47 21.99
CA HIS A 447 -36.22 -27.49 21.44
C HIS A 447 -36.74 -26.06 21.45
N VAL A 448 -36.34 -25.25 20.47
CA VAL A 448 -37.07 -24.01 20.13
C VAL A 448 -37.06 -23.82 18.61
N ARG A 449 -38.23 -24.13 18.02
CA ARG A 449 -38.82 -23.60 16.78
C ARG A 449 -38.04 -23.77 15.47
N CYS A 450 -38.27 -24.89 14.78
CA CYS A 450 -39.00 -24.96 13.50
C CYS A 450 -38.89 -26.39 12.90
N ALA A 451 -40.00 -26.87 12.34
CA ALA A 451 -40.21 -28.13 11.61
C ALA A 451 -40.23 -29.45 12.42
N ARG A 452 -41.40 -30.11 12.39
CA ARG A 452 -41.62 -31.53 12.77
C ARG A 452 -40.79 -32.44 11.86
N ILE A 453 -40.05 -33.38 12.43
CA ILE A 453 -39.48 -34.52 11.71
C ILE A 453 -40.21 -35.78 12.19
N ILE A 454 -40.90 -36.45 11.27
CA ILE A 454 -41.42 -37.81 11.46
C ILE A 454 -40.29 -38.75 11.07
N VAL A 455 -39.81 -39.55 12.01
CA VAL A 455 -38.85 -40.64 11.74
C VAL A 455 -39.67 -41.90 11.49
N THR A 456 -39.59 -42.45 10.28
CA THR A 456 -39.94 -43.85 10.02
C THR A 456 -38.64 -44.63 10.00
N ALA A 457 -38.63 -45.77 10.68
CA ALA A 457 -37.51 -46.70 10.73
C ALA A 457 -37.73 -47.76 9.65
N ASP A 458 -36.72 -47.98 8.82
CA ASP A 458 -36.48 -49.25 8.11
C ASP A 458 -35.03 -49.69 8.40
#